data_AF-A0A6B2GJV2-F1
#
_entry.id   AF-A0A6B2GJV2-F1
#
_cell.length_a   1.000
_cell.length_b   1.000
_cell.length_c   1.000
_cell.angle_alpha   90.00
_cell.angle_beta   90.00
_cell.angle_gamma   90.00
#
_symmetry.space_group_name_H-M   'P 1'
#
loop_
_entity.id
_entity.type
_entity.pdbx_description
1 polymer ?
#
loop_
_entity_poly.entity_id
_entity_poly.type
_entity_poly.pdbx_seq_one_letter_code
_entity_poly.pdbx_strand_id
1 'polypeptide(L)'
;DILAKLQVATTGTDADWIVKVIDVFPPDAEENEAMQDHLKMSNYFMLLRSEVMRGKFRNSFSNPQPMVKNQKTEITIHLQDVYHTLKEGHRLQIQIQSTWFPLIDLNPQTFVENIYKANASDFKTQTHSVYQDSEIIFNVMQ
;
A
#
# COMPACT_ATOMS: atom_id res chain seq x y z
N ASP A 1 11.13 10.68 6.39
CA ASP A 1 10.54 9.55 5.66
C ASP A 1 9.50 8.82 6.48
N ILE A 2 8.47 8.25 5.82
CA ILE A 2 7.53 7.30 6.43
C ILE A 2 7.97 5.89 6.04
N LEU A 3 8.06 4.98 7.00
CA LEU A 3 8.42 3.58 6.75
C LEU A 3 7.25 2.66 7.06
N ALA A 4 6.84 1.84 6.09
CA ALA A 4 5.92 0.74 6.32
C ALA A 4 6.72 -0.56 6.45
N LYS A 5 6.80 -1.10 7.66
CA LYS A 5 7.41 -2.39 7.96
C LYS A 5 6.30 -3.43 8.05
N LEU A 6 6.00 -4.06 6.93
CA LEU A 6 4.92 -5.04 6.86
C LEU A 6 5.44 -6.46 7.16
N GLN A 7 4.66 -7.18 7.95
CA GLN A 7 4.77 -8.63 8.09
C GLN A 7 3.64 -9.26 7.30
N VAL A 8 3.95 -9.97 6.23
CA VAL A 8 2.93 -10.43 5.25
C VAL A 8 3.11 -11.88 4.82
N ALA A 9 2.06 -12.48 4.28
CA ALA A 9 2.13 -13.76 3.58
C ALA A 9 1.21 -13.77 2.37
N THR A 10 1.52 -14.61 1.38
CA THR A 10 0.67 -14.86 0.22
C THR A 10 0.61 -16.36 -0.06
N THR A 11 -0.53 -16.86 -0.56
CA THR A 11 -0.62 -18.24 -1.07
C THR A 11 0.13 -18.42 -2.40
N GLY A 12 0.50 -17.32 -3.04
CA GLY A 12 1.30 -17.25 -4.25
C GLY A 12 2.80 -17.25 -4.03
N THR A 13 3.55 -16.97 -5.09
CA THR A 13 5.02 -16.88 -5.05
C THR A 13 5.54 -15.50 -5.47
N ASP A 14 4.64 -14.55 -5.69
CA ASP A 14 4.94 -13.12 -5.83
C ASP A 14 3.68 -12.33 -5.41
N ALA A 15 3.81 -11.04 -5.15
CA ALA A 15 2.71 -10.11 -4.89
C ALA A 15 3.24 -8.67 -4.93
N ASP A 16 2.39 -7.72 -5.32
CA ASP A 16 2.65 -6.31 -5.03
C ASP A 16 2.02 -5.97 -3.67
N TRP A 17 2.66 -5.10 -2.90
CA TRP A 17 2.20 -4.62 -1.61
C TRP A 17 2.14 -3.10 -1.66
N ILE A 18 0.93 -2.56 -1.66
CA ILE A 18 0.66 -1.13 -1.70
C ILE A 18 0.23 -0.70 -0.31
N VAL A 19 0.85 0.36 0.21
CA VAL A 19 0.46 1.00 1.47
C VAL A 19 -0.03 2.41 1.17
N LYS A 20 -1.15 2.79 1.77
CA LYS A 20 -1.70 4.15 1.71
C LYS A 20 -1.86 4.70 3.12
N VAL A 21 -1.36 5.91 3.32
CA VAL A 21 -1.56 6.74 4.51
C VAL A 21 -2.64 7.75 4.17
N ILE A 22 -3.73 7.74 4.94
CA ILE A 22 -4.94 8.49 4.67
C ILE A 22 -5.32 9.30 5.90
N ASP A 23 -5.67 10.56 5.67
CA ASP A 23 -6.36 11.41 6.63
C ASP A 23 -7.87 11.31 6.36
N VAL A 24 -8.60 10.74 7.31
CA VAL A 24 -10.05 10.61 7.24
C VAL A 24 -10.69 11.77 7.97
N PHE A 25 -11.43 12.58 7.22
CA PHE A 25 -12.14 13.75 7.75
C PHE A 25 -13.34 13.35 8.60
N PRO A 26 -13.71 14.17 9.59
CA PRO A 26 -14.88 13.92 10.40
C PRO A 26 -16.17 14.02 9.57
N PRO A 27 -17.29 13.45 10.06
CA PRO A 27 -18.56 13.44 9.34
C PRO A 27 -19.18 14.84 9.18
N ASP A 28 -18.76 15.80 9.99
CA ASP A 28 -19.22 17.20 10.02
C ASP A 28 -18.18 18.19 9.48
N ALA A 29 -17.16 17.70 8.77
CA ALA A 29 -16.15 18.56 8.14
C ALA A 29 -16.79 19.61 7.22
N GLU A 30 -16.43 20.88 7.42
CA GLU A 30 -16.90 21.99 6.60
C GLU A 30 -16.43 21.85 5.15
N GLU A 31 -17.31 22.25 4.23
CA GLU A 31 -16.98 22.26 2.81
C GLU A 31 -15.99 23.40 2.50
N ASN A 32 -15.06 23.14 1.59
CA ASN A 32 -14.11 24.15 1.15
C ASN A 32 -14.64 24.83 -0.12
N GLU A 33 -14.71 26.16 -0.12
CA GLU A 33 -15.19 26.96 -1.27
C GLU A 33 -14.43 26.71 -2.58
N ALA A 34 -13.19 26.20 -2.50
CA ALA A 34 -12.40 25.84 -3.67
C ALA A 34 -12.74 24.45 -4.26
N MET A 35 -13.60 23.67 -3.59
CA MET A 35 -14.01 22.34 -4.04
C MET A 35 -15.17 22.43 -5.03
N GLN A 36 -15.27 21.42 -5.90
CA GLN A 36 -16.41 21.32 -6.81
C GLN A 36 -17.68 20.97 -6.02
N ASP A 37 -18.82 21.58 -6.36
CA ASP A 37 -20.10 21.49 -5.63
C ASP A 37 -20.59 20.05 -5.31
N HIS A 38 -20.16 19.06 -6.09
CA HIS A 38 -20.57 17.66 -5.91
C HIS A 38 -19.66 16.87 -4.95
N LEU A 39 -18.53 17.45 -4.55
CA LEU A 39 -17.60 16.86 -3.60
C LEU A 39 -17.96 17.31 -2.19
N LYS A 40 -17.91 16.35 -1.26
CA LYS A 40 -18.17 16.61 0.16
C LYS A 40 -16.96 16.25 0.99
N MET A 41 -16.66 17.09 1.97
CA MET A 41 -15.56 16.89 2.91
C MET A 41 -15.95 15.94 4.05
N SER A 42 -17.25 15.82 4.33
CA SER A 42 -17.79 14.85 5.29
C SER A 42 -17.34 13.41 5.00
N ASN A 43 -16.64 12.78 5.96
CA ASN A 43 -16.03 11.46 5.82
C ASN A 43 -15.13 11.31 4.57
N TYR A 44 -14.49 12.38 4.11
CA TYR A 44 -13.57 12.29 2.98
C TYR A 44 -12.27 11.57 3.39
N PHE A 45 -11.78 10.71 2.49
CA PHE A 45 -10.57 9.89 2.69
C PHE A 45 -9.43 10.50 1.89
N MET A 46 -8.78 11.53 2.45
CA MET A 46 -7.70 12.23 1.78
C MET A 46 -6.43 11.38 1.77
N LEU A 47 -6.01 10.94 0.58
CA LEU A 47 -4.74 10.23 0.41
C LEU A 47 -3.58 11.20 0.68
N LEU A 48 -2.87 10.99 1.78
CA LEU A 48 -1.66 11.77 2.09
C LEU A 48 -0.49 11.23 1.28
N ARG A 49 -0.22 9.95 1.42
CA ARG A 49 0.92 9.27 0.77
C ARG A 49 0.60 7.83 0.47
N SER A 50 1.31 7.29 -0.49
CA SER A 50 1.26 5.86 -0.79
C SER A 50 2.47 5.42 -1.56
N GLU A 51 2.88 4.18 -1.36
CA GLU A 51 3.83 3.54 -2.26
C GLU A 51 3.54 2.06 -2.47
N VAL A 52 4.15 1.51 -3.51
CA VAL A 52 4.13 0.09 -3.85
C VAL A 52 5.51 -0.54 -3.70
N MET A 53 5.55 -1.76 -3.15
CA MET A 53 6.72 -2.63 -3.22
C MET A 53 6.34 -3.95 -3.88
N ARG A 54 7.09 -4.31 -4.92
CA ARG A 54 6.95 -5.60 -5.60
C ARG A 54 7.74 -6.68 -4.85
N GLY A 55 7.03 -7.68 -4.35
CA GLY A 55 7.51 -8.66 -3.38
C GLY A 55 8.74 -9.45 -3.81
N LYS A 56 8.90 -9.74 -5.11
CA LYS A 56 10.12 -10.39 -5.61
C LYS A 56 11.40 -9.58 -5.38
N PHE A 57 11.31 -8.25 -5.22
CA PHE A 57 12.48 -7.38 -5.00
C PHE A 57 12.75 -7.06 -3.53
N ARG A 58 12.01 -7.65 -2.58
CA ARG A 58 12.08 -7.34 -1.14
C ARG A 58 13.50 -7.34 -0.53
N ASN A 59 14.40 -8.18 -1.06
CA ASN A 59 15.78 -8.31 -0.57
C ASN A 59 16.81 -7.60 -1.47
N SER A 60 16.48 -7.37 -2.76
CA SER A 60 17.38 -6.84 -3.76
C SER A 60 16.62 -6.40 -5.01
N PHE A 61 16.80 -5.14 -5.41
CA PHE A 61 16.23 -4.64 -6.66
C PHE A 61 16.88 -5.22 -7.92
N SER A 62 18.11 -5.74 -7.82
CA SER A 62 18.83 -6.36 -8.94
C SER A 62 18.63 -7.87 -9.03
N ASN A 63 18.32 -8.54 -7.92
CA ASN A 63 18.21 -10.00 -7.84
C ASN A 63 16.81 -10.41 -7.35
N PRO A 64 15.81 -10.50 -8.25
CA PRO A 64 14.46 -10.88 -7.86
C PRO A 64 14.42 -12.33 -7.34
N GLN A 65 13.65 -12.57 -6.28
CA GLN A 65 13.49 -13.88 -5.66
C GLN A 65 12.02 -14.17 -5.38
N PRO A 66 11.52 -15.39 -5.67
CA PRO A 66 10.15 -15.75 -5.35
C PRO A 66 9.89 -15.61 -3.83
N MET A 67 8.64 -15.29 -3.49
CA MET A 67 8.14 -15.45 -2.13
C MET A 67 7.83 -16.91 -1.86
N VAL A 68 8.00 -17.35 -0.61
CA VAL A 68 7.61 -18.69 -0.18
C VAL A 68 6.13 -18.68 0.22
N LYS A 69 5.34 -19.59 -0.35
CA LYS A 69 3.90 -19.69 -0.10
C LYS A 69 3.62 -19.82 1.39
N ASN A 70 2.67 -19.05 1.90
CA ASN A 70 2.20 -19.04 3.29
C ASN A 70 3.30 -18.77 4.34
N GLN A 71 4.49 -18.32 3.92
CA GLN A 71 5.55 -17.95 4.83
C GLN A 71 5.41 -16.47 5.19
N LYS A 72 5.36 -16.20 6.50
CA LYS A 72 5.47 -14.84 7.03
C LYS A 72 6.81 -14.24 6.58
N THR A 73 6.71 -13.13 5.86
CA THR A 73 7.82 -12.47 5.18
C THR A 73 7.79 -10.99 5.53
N GLU A 74 8.94 -10.44 5.88
CA GLU A 74 9.10 -9.00 6.06
C GLU A 74 9.20 -8.29 4.72
N ILE A 75 8.47 -7.18 4.58
CA ILE A 75 8.57 -6.26 3.44
C ILE A 75 8.60 -4.84 3.99
N THR A 76 9.69 -4.13 3.73
CA THR A 76 9.84 -2.71 4.08
C THR A 76 9.58 -1.84 2.85
N ILE A 77 8.67 -0.88 2.99
CA ILE A 77 8.32 0.09 1.94
C ILE A 77 8.65 1.49 2.46
N HIS A 78 9.49 2.21 1.70
CA HIS A 78 9.80 3.61 1.97
C HIS A 78 8.76 4.48 1.26
N LEU A 79 7.93 5.18 2.02
CA LEU A 79 6.97 6.13 1.48
C LEU A 79 7.60 7.54 1.45
N GLN A 80 7.14 8.36 0.51
CA GLN A 80 7.55 9.76 0.42
C GLN A 80 7.17 10.54 1.69
N ASP A 81 7.99 11.53 2.01
CA ASP A 81 7.77 12.40 3.17
C ASP A 81 6.52 13.27 3.06
N VAL A 82 5.96 13.64 4.22
CA VAL A 82 4.79 14.52 4.31
C VAL A 82 4.97 15.52 5.45
N TYR A 83 4.58 16.77 5.21
CA TYR A 83 4.41 17.77 6.26
C TYR A 83 2.91 18.07 6.40
N HIS A 84 2.27 17.35 7.31
CA HIS A 84 0.82 17.39 7.51
C HIS A 84 0.47 17.35 8.99
N THR A 85 -0.66 17.95 9.36
CA THR A 85 -1.24 17.88 10.71
C THR A 85 -2.59 17.20 10.62
N LEU A 86 -2.73 16.05 11.29
CA LEU A 86 -4.04 15.45 11.53
C LEU A 86 -4.76 16.29 12.57
N LYS A 87 -5.81 17.01 12.16
CA LYS A 87 -6.57 17.89 13.04
C LYS A 87 -7.43 17.10 14.02
N GLU A 88 -7.90 17.76 15.07
CA GLU A 88 -8.88 17.17 15.98
C GLU A 88 -10.13 16.68 15.21
N GLY A 89 -10.66 15.52 15.62
CA GLY A 89 -11.79 14.87 14.94
C GLY A 89 -11.40 14.01 13.73
N HIS A 90 -10.23 14.25 13.13
CA HIS A 90 -9.72 13.44 12.02
C HIS A 90 -9.18 12.09 12.52
N ARG A 91 -9.02 11.13 11.60
CA ARG A 91 -8.43 9.82 11.90
C ARG A 91 -7.32 9.47 10.91
N LEU A 92 -6.24 8.92 11.44
CA LEU A 92 -5.23 8.24 10.63
C LEU A 92 -5.77 6.87 10.19
N GLN A 93 -5.78 6.63 8.88
CA GLN A 93 -6.11 5.32 8.33
C GLN A 93 -4.97 4.80 7.45
N ILE A 94 -4.69 3.50 7.59
CA ILE A 94 -3.78 2.75 6.73
C ILE A 94 -4.60 1.80 5.88
N GLN A 95 -4.45 1.87 4.56
CA GLN A 95 -4.99 0.86 3.64
C GLN A 95 -3.85 0.06 3.02
N ILE A 96 -4.04 -1.25 2.91
CA ILE A 96 -3.10 -2.16 2.27
C ILE A 96 -3.84 -2.92 1.18
N GLN A 97 -3.26 -2.98 -0.02
CA GLN A 97 -3.81 -3.71 -1.17
C GLN A 97 -2.69 -4.28 -2.04
N SER A 98 -3.03 -5.16 -2.99
CA SER A 98 -2.04 -5.86 -3.84
C SER A 98 -2.16 -5.59 -5.33
N THR A 99 -3.00 -4.63 -5.71
CA THR A 99 -3.19 -4.20 -7.10
C THR A 99 -3.44 -2.71 -7.14
N TRP A 100 -2.84 -1.98 -8.09
CA TRP A 100 -3.11 -0.55 -8.29
C TRP A 100 -3.25 -0.19 -9.77
N PHE A 101 -4.26 -0.77 -10.40
CA PHE A 101 -4.50 -0.67 -11.83
C PHE A 101 -5.22 0.64 -12.21
N PRO A 102 -4.94 1.26 -13.37
CA PRO A 102 -3.95 0.88 -14.39
C PRO A 102 -2.55 1.48 -14.17
N LEU A 103 -2.34 2.22 -13.08
CA LEU A 103 -1.08 2.92 -12.81
C LEU A 103 0.11 1.95 -12.67
N ILE A 104 -0.10 0.86 -11.94
CA ILE A 104 0.85 -0.25 -11.79
C ILE A 104 0.29 -1.46 -12.53
N ASP A 105 1.14 -2.14 -13.31
CA ASP A 105 0.77 -3.36 -14.01
C ASP A 105 0.36 -4.46 -13.01
N LEU A 106 -0.54 -5.35 -13.44
CA LEU A 106 -1.00 -6.43 -12.57
C LEU A 106 0.17 -7.37 -12.24
N ASN A 107 0.43 -7.59 -10.95
CA ASN A 107 1.28 -8.71 -10.54
C ASN A 107 0.53 -10.04 -10.78
N PRO A 108 1.11 -11.02 -11.49
CA PRO A 108 0.49 -12.34 -11.69
C PRO A 108 0.21 -13.11 -10.39
N GLN A 109 0.84 -12.67 -9.28
CA GLN A 109 0.89 -13.32 -7.97
C GLN A 109 1.53 -14.72 -8.01
N THR A 110 2.14 -15.04 -9.14
CA THR A 110 3.05 -16.17 -9.36
C THR A 110 4.37 -15.60 -9.87
N PHE A 111 5.47 -16.24 -9.50
CA PHE A 111 6.78 -15.74 -9.87
C PHE A 111 7.01 -16.07 -11.35
N VAL A 112 7.18 -15.02 -12.14
CA VAL A 112 7.64 -15.10 -13.52
C VAL A 112 8.89 -14.25 -13.67
N GLU A 113 9.83 -14.72 -14.49
CA GLU A 113 11.10 -14.01 -14.70
C GLU A 113 10.86 -12.58 -15.22
N ASN A 114 9.97 -12.44 -16.20
CA ASN A 114 9.61 -11.16 -16.79
C ASN A 114 8.09 -10.98 -16.86
N ILE A 115 7.57 -10.07 -16.06
CA ILE A 115 6.14 -9.75 -15.96
C ILE A 115 5.56 -9.21 -17.27
N TYR A 116 6.36 -8.50 -18.07
CA TYR A 116 5.94 -8.01 -19.39
C TYR A 116 5.68 -9.13 -20.40
N LYS A 117 6.13 -10.36 -20.09
CA LYS A 117 5.93 -11.56 -20.90
C LYS A 117 4.99 -12.56 -20.21
N ALA A 118 4.31 -12.15 -19.13
CA ALA A 118 3.34 -13.00 -18.45
C ALA A 118 2.16 -13.32 -19.38
N ASN A 119 1.75 -14.57 -19.38
CA ASN A 119 0.57 -15.03 -20.10
C ASN A 119 -0.65 -15.02 -19.17
N ALA A 120 -1.85 -15.07 -19.75
CA ALA A 120 -3.10 -15.08 -18.98
C ALA A 120 -3.16 -16.19 -17.91
N SER A 121 -2.53 -17.35 -18.16
CA SER A 121 -2.46 -18.48 -17.23
C SER A 121 -1.60 -18.24 -15.99
N ASP A 122 -0.71 -17.24 -16.03
CA ASP A 122 0.19 -16.92 -14.93
C ASP A 122 -0.55 -16.12 -13.84
N PHE A 123 -1.57 -15.35 -14.23
CA PHE A 123 -2.40 -14.58 -13.33
C PHE A 123 -3.33 -15.49 -12.54
N LYS A 124 -3.09 -15.60 -11.24
CA LYS A 124 -3.88 -16.45 -10.34
C LYS A 124 -4.30 -15.65 -9.13
N THR A 125 -5.56 -15.80 -8.73
CA THR A 125 -6.05 -15.30 -7.45
C THR A 125 -5.25 -15.94 -6.31
N GLN A 126 -4.70 -15.12 -5.41
CA GLN A 126 -4.09 -15.58 -4.17
C GLN A 126 -4.76 -14.93 -2.97
N THR A 127 -4.61 -15.57 -1.81
CA THR A 127 -4.96 -14.99 -0.53
C THR A 127 -3.72 -14.32 0.05
N HIS A 128 -3.90 -13.09 0.54
CA HIS A 128 -2.88 -12.31 1.21
C HIS A 128 -3.22 -12.17 2.69
N SER A 129 -2.20 -12.16 3.54
CA SER A 129 -2.33 -11.94 4.97
C SER A 129 -1.39 -10.84 5.40
N VAL A 130 -1.86 -9.95 6.26
CA VAL A 130 -1.07 -8.93 6.95
C VAL A 130 -1.15 -9.25 8.44
N TYR A 131 0.00 -9.40 9.08
CA TYR A 131 0.08 -9.76 10.50
C TYR A 131 0.07 -8.53 11.39
N GLN A 132 -0.41 -8.69 12.62
CA GLN A 132 -0.62 -7.61 13.59
C GLN A 132 0.67 -6.93 14.07
N ASP A 133 1.82 -7.59 13.92
CA ASP A 133 3.15 -7.05 14.20
C ASP A 133 3.76 -6.33 12.98
N SER A 134 2.91 -5.91 12.03
CA SER A 134 3.26 -4.90 11.04
C SER A 134 3.21 -3.50 11.67
N GLU A 135 4.11 -2.62 11.27
CA GLU A 135 4.25 -1.28 11.85
C GLU A 135 4.36 -0.22 10.77
N ILE A 136 3.79 0.96 11.03
CA ILE A 136 4.05 2.17 10.25
C ILE A 136 4.78 3.17 11.14
N ILE A 137 5.97 3.58 10.72
CA ILE A 137 6.83 4.49 11.46
C ILE A 137 6.73 5.88 10.82
N PHE A 138 6.34 6.85 11.64
CA PHE A 138 6.25 8.26 11.26
C PHE A 138 7.29 9.08 12.02
N ASN A 139 7.88 10.07 11.35
CA ASN A 139 8.63 11.13 12.01
C ASN A 139 7.65 12.22 12.47
N VAL A 140 7.33 12.24 13.76
CA VAL A 140 6.44 13.24 14.36
C VAL A 140 7.28 14.39 14.88
N MET A 141 7.00 15.61 14.41
CA MET A 141 7.62 16.82 14.95
C MET A 141 6.86 17.26 16.20
N GLN A 142 7.63 17.63 17.23
CA GLN A 142 7.13 18.20 18.49
C GLN A 142 7.22 19.73 18.44
#